data_AF-A0A398AZ39-F1
#
_entry.id   AF-A0A398AZ39-F1
#
_cell.length_a   1.000
_cell.length_b   1.000
_cell.length_c   1.000
_cell.angle_alpha   90.00
_cell.angle_beta   90.00
_cell.angle_gamma   90.00
#
_symmetry.space_group_name_H-M   'P 1'
#
loop_
_entity.id
_entity.type
_entity.pdbx_description
1 polymer ?
#
loop_
_entity_poly.entity_id
_entity_poly.type
_entity_poly.pdbx_seq_one_letter_code
_entity_poly.pdbx_strand_id
1 'polypeptide(L)' 'MCKCKKKKNTVYDPYYQRNYVWDADKASYFIESILLGTEIPPLVFFNTGKQIEVIDGR' A
#
# COMPACT_ATOMS: atom_id res chain seq x y z
N MET A 1 23.86 -0.18 16.97
CA MET A 1 23.17 -1.03 15.97
C MET A 1 21.66 -0.85 16.12
N CYS A 2 21.04 0.08 15.39
CA CYS A 2 19.60 0.32 15.50
C CYS A 2 18.82 -0.71 14.68
N LYS A 3 18.02 -1.55 15.35
CA LYS A 3 17.09 -2.48 14.69
C LYS A 3 15.88 -1.70 14.18
N CYS A 4 15.73 -1.60 12.85
CA CYS A 4 14.51 -1.12 12.22
C CYS A 4 13.38 -2.12 12.54
N LYS A 5 12.44 -1.74 13.40
CA LYS A 5 11.31 -2.59 13.77
C LYS A 5 10.32 -2.63 12.61
N LYS A 6 10.21 -3.76 11.91
CA LYS A 6 9.02 -4.00 11.07
C LYS A 6 7.78 -3.89 11.96
N LYS A 7 6.82 -3.03 11.61
CA LYS A 7 5.51 -3.02 12.28
C LYS A 7 4.93 -4.42 12.10
N LYS A 8 4.82 -5.18 13.19
CA LYS A 8 4.38 -6.59 13.19
C LYS A 8 2.90 -6.77 12.82
N ASN A 9 2.19 -5.67 12.56
CA ASN A 9 0.74 -5.60 12.53
C ASN A 9 0.16 -5.28 11.16
N THR A 10 0.99 -5.16 10.13
CA THR A 10 0.50 -4.79 8.79
C THR A 10 0.58 -5.97 7.86
N VAL A 11 -0.57 -6.35 7.30
CA VAL A 11 -0.72 -7.44 6.34
C VAL A 11 -0.89 -6.81 4.95
N TYR A 12 -0.02 -7.20 4.02
CA TYR A 12 0.04 -6.62 2.67
C TYR A 12 -0.59 -7.51 1.61
N ASP A 13 -0.83 -8.78 1.92
CA ASP A 13 -1.37 -9.77 1.00
C ASP A 13 -2.44 -10.62 1.72
N PRO A 14 -3.65 -10.08 1.91
CA PRO A 14 -4.74 -10.85 2.51
C PRO A 14 -5.31 -11.87 1.52
N TYR A 15 -5.80 -13.01 2.02
CA TYR A 15 -6.24 -14.15 1.19
C TYR A 15 -7.36 -13.83 0.18
N TYR A 16 -8.11 -12.75 0.42
CA TYR A 16 -9.21 -12.29 -0.40
C TYR A 16 -8.78 -11.21 -1.42
N GLN A 17 -7.52 -10.78 -1.39
CA GLN A 17 -6.97 -9.83 -2.36
C GLN A 17 -6.82 -10.50 -3.72
N ARG A 18 -7.21 -9.80 -4.79
CA ARG A 18 -6.95 -10.27 -6.17
C ARG A 18 -5.48 -10.07 -6.51
N ASN A 19 -5.03 -10.69 -7.60
CA ASN A 19 -3.66 -10.53 -8.11
C ASN A 19 -3.25 -9.05 -8.15
N TYR A 20 -2.03 -8.74 -7.71
CA TYR A 20 -1.46 -7.40 -7.73
C TYR A 20 -1.46 -6.84 -9.16
N VAL A 21 -2.13 -5.70 -9.38
CA VAL A 21 -2.41 -5.12 -10.72
C VAL A 21 -1.51 -3.93 -11.08
N TRP A 22 -0.58 -3.58 -10.19
CA TRP A 22 0.37 -2.51 -10.44
C TRP A 22 1.54 -3.02 -11.28
N ASP A 23 1.65 -2.48 -12.48
CA ASP A 23 2.82 -2.56 -13.33
C ASP A 23 3.83 -1.45 -12.94
N ALA A 24 5.03 -1.52 -13.51
CA ALA A 24 6.08 -0.55 -13.25
C ALA A 24 5.68 0.89 -13.69
N ASP A 25 4.85 1.00 -14.72
CA ASP A 25 4.40 2.28 -15.27
C ASP A 25 3.41 2.96 -14.33
N LYS A 26 2.41 2.24 -13.80
CA LYS A 26 1.49 2.77 -12.76
C LYS A 26 2.22 3.11 -11.48
N ALA A 27 3.21 2.30 -11.08
CA ALA A 27 4.04 2.57 -9.91
C ALA A 27 4.82 3.88 -10.07
N SER A 28 5.41 4.10 -11.25
CA SER A 28 6.14 5.33 -11.58
C SER A 28 5.20 6.54 -11.59
N TYR A 29 4.05 6.43 -12.26
CA TYR A 29 3.03 7.48 -12.30
C TYR A 29 2.57 7.93 -10.91
N PHE A 30 2.41 6.98 -9.98
CA PHE A 30 2.05 7.30 -8.60
C PHE A 30 3.13 8.10 -7.88
N ILE A 31 4.41 7.72 -8.05
CA ILE A 31 5.54 8.45 -7.47
C ILE A 31 5.63 9.86 -8.09
N GLU A 32 5.47 9.98 -9.40
CA GLU A 32 5.42 11.26 -10.10
C GLU A 32 4.30 12.15 -9.55
N SER A 33 3.12 11.58 -9.30
CA SER A 33 2.00 12.31 -8.74
C SER A 33 2.30 12.90 -7.36
N ILE A 34 3.00 12.13 -6.50
CA ILE A 34 3.45 12.60 -5.18
C ILE A 34 4.47 13.74 -5.33
N LEU A 35 5.42 13.61 -6.26
CA LEU A 35 6.46 14.62 -6.48
C LEU A 35 5.92 15.93 -7.06
N LEU A 36 4.94 15.83 -7.97
CA LEU A 36 4.30 16.97 -8.61
C LEU A 36 3.18 17.58 -7.75
N GLY A 37 2.76 16.89 -6.69
CA GLY A 37 1.63 17.31 -5.84
C GLY A 37 0.29 17.26 -6.57
N THR A 38 0.16 16.39 -7.59
CA THR A 38 -1.10 16.15 -8.30
C THR A 38 -1.98 15.20 -7.49
N GLU A 39 -3.16 14.86 -8.02
CA GLU A 39 -4.08 13.96 -7.32
C GLU A 39 -3.44 12.61 -6.97
N ILE A 40 -3.52 12.23 -5.69
CA ILE A 40 -3.04 10.94 -5.20
C ILE A 40 -4.23 9.98 -5.19
N PRO A 41 -4.13 8.80 -5.84
CA PRO A 41 -5.19 7.82 -5.78
C PRO A 41 -5.46 7.41 -4.31
N PRO A 42 -6.73 7.23 -3.93
CA PRO A 42 -7.08 6.92 -2.56
C PRO A 42 -6.55 5.55 -2.14
N LEU A 43 -5.93 5.48 -0.96
CA LEU A 43 -5.47 4.24 -0.34
C LEU A 43 -6.51 3.73 0.65
N VAL A 44 -6.85 2.45 0.56
CA VAL A 44 -7.83 1.82 1.45
C VAL A 44 -7.10 0.98 2.49
N PHE A 45 -7.42 1.22 3.75
CA PHE A 45 -6.89 0.46 4.88
C PHE A 45 -8.04 -0.19 5.64
N PHE A 46 -7.95 -1.50 5.85
CA PHE A 46 -8.87 -2.23 6.70
C PHE A 46 -8.22 -2.48 8.06
N ASN A 47 -8.88 -2.07 9.14
CA ASN A 47 -8.34 -2.20 10.49
C ASN A 47 -9.21 -3.16 11.31
N THR A 48 -8.65 -4.32 11.67
CA THR A 48 -9.31 -5.34 12.49
C THR A 48 -8.94 -5.22 13.98
N GLY A 49 -8.35 -4.09 14.40
CA GLY A 49 -7.91 -3.82 15.77
C GLY A 49 -6.58 -4.49 16.15
N LYS A 50 -6.38 -5.75 15.73
CA LYS A 50 -5.11 -6.48 15.89
C LYS A 50 -4.20 -6.39 14.68
N GLN A 51 -4.69 -5.98 13.51
CA GLN A 51 -3.91 -5.93 12.28
C GLN A 51 -4.51 -4.89 11.33
N ILE A 52 -3.65 -4.25 10.56
CA ILE A 52 -3.99 -3.30 9.51
C ILE A 52 -3.69 -4.00 8.20
N GLU A 53 -4.73 -4.24 7.42
CA GLU A 53 -4.66 -4.82 6.09
C GLU A 53 -4.65 -3.67 5.08
N VAL A 54 -3.63 -3.64 4.24
CA VAL A 54 -3.52 -2.66 3.15
C VAL A 54 -4.25 -3.24 1.95
N ILE A 55 -5.28 -2.55 1.48
CA ILE A 55 -6.08 -2.97 0.34
C ILE A 55 -5.81 -1.97 -0.80
N ASP A 56 -5.26 -2.49 -1.88
CA ASP A 56 -5.03 -1.76 -3.11
C ASP A 56 -6.02 -2.23 -4.19
N GLY A 57 -6.50 -1.29 -4.99
CA GLY A 57 -7.70 -1.49 -5.82
C GLY A 57 -7.63 -0.91 -7.22
N ARG A 58 -6.44 -0.52 -7.70
CA ARG A 58 -6.26 0.19 -8.97
C ARG A 58 -5.25 -0.49 -9.90
#